data_AF-A0A968HMF4-F1
#
_entry.id   AF-A0A968HMF4-F1
#
_cell.length_a   1.000
_cell.length_b   1.000
_cell.length_c   1.000
_cell.angle_alpha   90.00
_cell.angle_beta   90.00
_cell.angle_gamma   90.00
#
_symmetry.space_group_name_H-M   'P 1'
#
loop_
_entity.id
_entity.type
_entity.pdbx_description
1 polymer ?
#
loop_
_entity_poly.entity_id
_entity_poly.type
_entity_poly.pdbx_seq_one_letter_code
_entity_poly.pdbx_strand_id
1 'polypeptide(L)'
;MIQVTPQMRIFVAVEPVDFPDIDGQLQRNLGKDWRSNFESFNEQPLASASIGQVHEAVLNSGQRVVLKIQRPGIKPKIESDLNILHTASGYLEEAFPEAHIMDLRGMVRDFAKSLAQELDYRIESNNMERFRRNFAGHPDVHIPEVFKDLSTEQVLTMEFVEGKKFDRVIEEGRAPTSWSSVISTSPTRCCSSTGSFTATCTRATCC
;
A
#
# COMPACT_ATOMS: atom_id res chain seq x y z
N MET A 1 4.82 -1.65 32.76
CA MET A 1 6.08 -2.20 32.22
C MET A 1 5.70 -3.08 31.04
N ILE A 2 6.23 -2.78 29.85
CA ILE A 2 5.91 -3.36 28.54
C ILE A 2 5.82 -4.88 28.57
N GLN A 3 4.85 -5.48 27.87
CA GLN A 3 5.06 -6.67 27.03
C GLN A 3 3.99 -6.66 25.91
N VAL A 4 4.38 -6.15 24.74
CA VAL A 4 3.67 -6.35 23.48
C VAL A 4 4.31 -7.57 22.83
N THR A 5 3.58 -8.68 22.69
CA THR A 5 4.10 -9.90 22.04
C THR A 5 3.85 -9.89 20.52
N PRO A 6 4.73 -10.54 19.73
CA PRO A 6 4.88 -10.26 18.30
C PRO A 6 4.44 -11.45 17.43
N GLN A 7 3.60 -11.20 16.43
CA GLN A 7 3.48 -12.10 15.27
C GLN A 7 3.21 -11.26 14.01
N MET A 8 4.21 -11.24 13.13
CA MET A 8 4.11 -10.91 11.70
C MET A 8 3.49 -9.55 11.32
N ARG A 9 4.13 -8.44 11.73
CA ARG A 9 3.87 -7.09 11.20
C ARG A 9 4.84 -6.78 10.07
N ILE A 10 4.41 -6.94 8.82
CA ILE A 10 5.05 -6.25 7.67
C ILE A 10 4.66 -4.75 7.66
N PHE A 11 3.63 -4.37 8.43
CA PHE A 11 3.25 -2.97 8.67
C PHE A 11 3.38 -2.64 10.16
N VAL A 12 4.56 -2.17 10.56
CA VAL A 12 4.76 -1.53 11.86
C VAL A 12 4.10 -0.15 11.80
N ALA A 13 3.28 0.20 12.79
CA ALA A 13 2.84 1.57 12.95
C ALA A 13 4.09 2.39 13.32
N VAL A 14 4.49 3.29 12.42
CA VAL A 14 5.69 4.12 12.59
C VAL A 14 5.25 5.51 13.04
N GLU A 15 6.10 6.21 13.79
CA GLU A 15 5.86 7.60 14.14
C GLU A 15 5.58 8.44 12.88
N PRO A 16 4.52 9.25 12.89
CA PRO A 16 4.22 10.12 11.75
C PRO A 16 5.34 11.10 11.48
N VAL A 17 5.51 11.47 10.21
CA VAL A 17 6.33 12.62 9.85
C VAL A 17 5.55 13.89 10.22
N ASP A 18 6.27 14.90 10.68
CA ASP A 18 5.70 16.20 10.95
C ASP A 18 5.04 16.79 9.70
N PHE A 19 3.95 17.50 9.91
CA PHE A 19 3.13 18.01 8.82
C PHE A 19 3.87 18.97 7.86
N PRO A 20 4.82 19.84 8.27
CA PRO A 20 5.55 20.69 7.32
C PRO A 20 6.29 19.91 6.21
N ASP A 21 6.82 18.74 6.53
CA ASP A 21 7.50 17.87 5.56
C ASP A 21 6.49 17.24 4.58
N ILE A 22 5.31 16.86 5.08
CA ILE A 22 4.18 16.36 4.29
C ILE A 22 3.60 17.45 3.40
N ASP A 23 3.45 18.66 3.92
CA ASP A 23 3.04 19.83 3.17
C ASP A 23 4.00 20.09 2.01
N GLY A 24 5.31 20.03 2.25
CA GLY A 24 6.32 20.12 1.20
C GLY A 24 6.19 19.00 0.15
N GLN A 25 5.80 17.79 0.55
CA GLN A 25 5.54 16.67 -0.37
C GLN A 25 4.29 16.91 -1.22
N LEU A 26 3.21 17.40 -0.62
CA LEU A 26 1.98 17.76 -1.31
C LEU A 26 2.22 18.91 -2.30
N GLN A 27 2.97 19.95 -1.91
CA GLN A 27 3.31 21.07 -2.79
C GLN A 27 4.09 20.61 -4.03
N ARG A 28 5.01 19.65 -3.88
CA ARG A 28 5.78 19.09 -5.02
C ARG A 28 4.92 18.29 -5.99
N ASN A 29 3.87 17.65 -5.51
CA ASN A 29 3.05 16.72 -6.30
C ASN A 29 1.78 17.36 -6.87
N LEU A 30 1.10 18.17 -6.06
CA LEU A 30 -0.20 18.79 -6.39
C LEU A 30 -0.09 20.31 -6.64
N GLY A 31 1.11 20.89 -6.49
CA GLY A 31 1.37 22.32 -6.68
C GLY A 31 1.30 23.15 -5.39
N LYS A 32 1.81 24.38 -5.44
CA LYS A 32 1.90 25.27 -4.26
C LYS A 32 0.56 25.59 -3.61
N ASP A 33 -0.51 25.59 -4.40
CA ASP A 33 -1.87 25.88 -3.96
C ASP A 33 -2.71 24.61 -3.80
N TRP A 34 -2.09 23.46 -3.51
CA TRP A 34 -2.79 22.18 -3.43
C TRP A 34 -4.01 22.20 -2.49
N ARG A 35 -3.99 23.04 -1.45
CA ARG A 35 -5.09 23.22 -0.50
C ARG A 35 -6.37 23.72 -1.16
N SER A 36 -6.30 24.48 -2.25
CA SER A 36 -7.49 25.01 -2.91
C SER A 36 -8.36 23.92 -3.56
N ASN A 37 -7.87 22.68 -3.67
CA ASN A 37 -8.66 21.52 -4.10
C ASN A 37 -9.58 20.97 -2.99
N PHE A 38 -9.39 21.40 -1.74
CA PHE A 38 -10.05 20.83 -0.57
C PHE A 38 -10.83 21.90 0.21
N GLU A 39 -12.04 21.56 0.65
CA GLU A 39 -12.79 22.34 1.61
C GLU A 39 -12.12 22.27 2.99
N SER A 40 -11.62 21.09 3.36
CA SER A 40 -10.85 20.88 4.58
C SER A 40 -9.83 19.75 4.42
N PHE A 41 -8.73 19.83 5.16
CA PHE A 41 -7.68 18.83 5.20
C PHE A 41 -7.22 18.62 6.64
N ASN A 42 -7.15 17.38 7.10
CA ASN A 42 -6.68 17.06 8.44
C ASN A 42 -5.15 16.89 8.47
N GLU A 43 -4.46 17.84 9.08
CA GLU A 43 -3.00 17.80 9.24
C GLU A 43 -2.54 16.66 10.17
N GLN A 44 -3.43 16.15 11.03
CA GLN A 44 -3.16 14.94 11.81
C GLN A 44 -3.42 13.70 10.94
N PRO A 45 -2.43 12.79 10.81
CA PRO A 45 -2.60 11.61 9.99
C PRO A 45 -3.57 10.63 10.66
N LEU A 46 -4.47 10.08 9.86
CA LEU A 46 -5.35 8.98 10.24
C LEU A 46 -4.56 7.69 10.51
N ALA A 47 -3.52 7.45 9.72
CA ALA A 47 -2.65 6.29 9.84
C ALA A 47 -1.24 6.62 9.33
N SER A 48 -0.24 5.91 9.86
CA SER A 48 1.13 6.02 9.38
C SER A 48 1.76 4.65 9.23
N ALA A 49 2.45 4.45 8.11
CA ALA A 49 3.09 3.21 7.71
C ALA A 49 4.56 3.47 7.31
N SER A 50 5.24 2.40 6.87
CA SER A 50 6.67 2.40 6.56
C SER A 50 7.06 3.41 5.47
N ILE A 51 6.30 3.48 4.38
CA ILE A 51 6.65 4.32 3.20
C ILE A 51 5.84 5.61 3.09
N GLY A 52 4.81 5.79 3.91
CA GLY A 52 3.88 6.90 3.79
C GLY A 52 2.93 7.02 4.97
N GLN A 53 2.10 8.05 4.94
CA GLN A 53 1.03 8.28 5.90
C GLN A 53 -0.25 8.70 5.20
N VAL A 54 -1.38 8.50 5.87
CA VAL A 54 -2.72 8.71 5.33
C VAL A 54 -3.37 9.86 6.06
N HIS A 55 -3.87 10.84 5.32
CA HIS A 55 -4.61 11.99 5.83
C HIS A 55 -6.03 11.99 5.32
N GLU A 56 -6.97 12.45 6.13
CA GLU A 56 -8.37 12.65 5.72
C GLU A 56 -8.56 14.08 5.19
N ALA A 57 -9.39 14.24 4.17
CA ALA A 57 -9.77 15.54 3.63
C ALA A 57 -11.21 15.51 3.09
N VAL A 58 -11.75 16.69 2.85
CA VAL A 58 -13.03 16.90 2.18
C VAL A 58 -12.77 17.74 0.93
N LEU A 59 -13.19 17.26 -0.23
CA LEU A 59 -13.10 18.01 -1.48
C LEU A 59 -14.08 19.18 -1.49
N ASN A 60 -13.87 20.19 -2.33
CA ASN A 60 -14.83 21.29 -2.52
C ASN A 60 -16.22 20.82 -3.01
N SER A 61 -16.33 19.59 -3.52
CA SER A 61 -17.61 18.94 -3.85
C SER A 61 -18.36 18.41 -2.63
N GLY A 62 -17.76 18.43 -1.44
CA GLY A 62 -18.26 17.82 -0.21
C GLY A 62 -17.91 16.33 -0.05
N GLN A 63 -17.24 15.71 -1.02
CA GLN A 63 -16.84 14.30 -0.94
C GLN A 63 -15.68 14.10 0.04
N ARG A 64 -15.82 13.15 0.96
CA ARG A 64 -14.75 12.73 1.87
C ARG A 64 -13.75 11.83 1.16
N VAL A 65 -12.47 12.13 1.33
CA VAL A 65 -11.36 11.42 0.71
C VAL A 65 -10.24 11.15 1.71
N VAL A 66 -9.39 10.19 1.38
CA VAL A 66 -8.09 10.00 2.02
C VAL A 66 -6.97 10.25 1.03
N LEU A 67 -5.88 10.83 1.52
CA LEU A 67 -4.64 11.00 0.79
C LEU A 67 -3.57 10.13 1.42
N LYS A 68 -3.12 9.10 0.70
CA LYS A 68 -1.90 8.35 1.04
C LYS A 68 -0.71 9.09 0.44
N ILE A 69 0.17 9.59 1.30
CA ILE A 69 1.28 10.47 0.93
C ILE A 69 2.58 9.76 1.28
N GLN A 70 3.49 9.62 0.33
CA GLN A 70 4.81 9.04 0.60
C GLN A 70 5.63 9.92 1.55
N ARG A 71 6.44 9.30 2.40
CA ARG A 71 7.38 10.02 3.26
C ARG A 71 8.42 10.73 2.39
N PRO A 72 8.74 12.00 2.67
CA PRO A 72 9.80 12.72 1.95
C PRO A 72 11.12 11.95 2.01
N GLY A 73 11.81 11.86 0.87
CA GLY A 73 13.13 11.22 0.80
C GLY A 73 13.14 9.69 0.98
N ILE A 74 11.98 9.01 0.98
CA ILE A 74 11.93 7.56 1.18
C ILE A 74 12.59 6.76 0.06
N LYS A 75 12.46 7.22 -1.19
CA LYS A 75 13.00 6.53 -2.38
C LYS A 75 14.54 6.42 -2.35
N PRO A 76 15.31 7.52 -2.17
CA PRO A 76 16.77 7.42 -2.01
C PRO A 76 17.21 6.53 -0.85
N LYS A 77 16.44 6.51 0.25
CA LYS A 77 16.73 5.65 1.40
C LYS A 77 16.58 4.17 1.05
N ILE A 78 15.48 3.80 0.40
CA ILE A 78 15.25 2.43 -0.06
C ILE A 78 16.28 2.01 -1.11
N GLU A 79 16.64 2.88 -2.04
CA GLU A 79 17.68 2.60 -3.04
C GLU A 79 19.04 2.31 -2.38
N SER A 80 19.41 3.09 -1.35
CA SER A 80 20.62 2.85 -0.55
C SER A 80 20.57 1.50 0.18
N ASP A 81 19.45 1.19 0.83
CA ASP A 81 19.27 -0.08 1.56
C ASP A 81 19.36 -1.29 0.61
N LEU A 82 18.74 -1.20 -0.57
CA LEU A 82 18.80 -2.24 -1.59
C LEU A 82 20.23 -2.44 -2.13
N ASN A 83 21.01 -1.37 -2.29
CA ASN A 83 22.40 -1.47 -2.74
C ASN A 83 23.28 -2.19 -1.70
N ILE A 84 23.05 -1.94 -0.40
CA ILE A 84 23.73 -2.64 0.68
C ILE A 84 23.37 -4.14 0.65
N LEU A 85 22.09 -4.47 0.52
CA LEU A 85 21.62 -5.86 0.43
C LEU A 85 22.19 -6.59 -0.79
N HIS A 86 22.23 -5.92 -1.94
CA HIS A 86 22.78 -6.50 -3.15
C HIS A 86 24.27 -6.80 -2.99
N THR A 87 25.03 -5.85 -2.45
CA THR A 87 26.46 -6.01 -2.16
C THR A 87 26.70 -7.17 -1.19
N ALA A 88 25.95 -7.20 -0.07
CA ALA A 88 26.07 -8.25 0.94
C ALA A 88 25.70 -9.64 0.39
N SER A 89 24.65 -9.73 -0.43
CA SER A 89 24.25 -11.00 -1.06
C SER A 89 25.37 -11.55 -1.95
N GLY A 90 26.09 -10.68 -2.66
CA GLY A 90 27.23 -11.09 -3.48
C GLY A 90 28.38 -11.64 -2.67
N TYR A 91 28.77 -10.98 -1.58
CA TYR A 91 29.83 -11.47 -0.70
C TYR A 91 29.47 -12.79 -0.02
N LEU A 92 28.22 -12.97 0.39
CA LEU A 92 27.76 -14.20 1.04
C LEU A 92 27.74 -15.39 0.09
N GLU A 93 27.29 -15.20 -1.16
CA GLU A 93 27.33 -16.26 -2.18
C GLU A 93 28.77 -16.67 -2.53
N GLU A 94 29.71 -15.73 -2.53
CA GLU A 94 31.13 -16.01 -2.77
C GLU A 94 31.80 -16.71 -1.57
N ALA A 95 31.48 -16.30 -0.35
CA ALA A 95 32.07 -16.85 0.87
C ALA A 95 31.52 -18.24 1.25
N PHE A 96 30.26 -18.54 0.90
CA PHE A 96 29.57 -19.77 1.30
C PHE A 96 28.92 -20.46 0.09
N PRO A 97 29.48 -21.59 -0.39
CA PRO A 97 28.92 -22.34 -1.52
C PRO A 97 27.46 -22.78 -1.32
N GLU A 98 27.02 -22.98 -0.08
CA GLU A 98 25.64 -23.31 0.28
C GLU A 98 24.67 -22.14 0.05
N ALA A 99 25.15 -20.89 0.16
CA ALA A 99 24.35 -19.69 -0.10
C ALA A 99 24.04 -19.54 -1.61
N HIS A 100 24.90 -20.08 -2.47
CA HIS A 100 24.68 -20.10 -3.92
C HIS A 100 23.43 -20.90 -4.32
N ILE A 101 23.08 -21.94 -3.54
CA ILE A 101 21.88 -22.76 -3.77
C ILE A 101 20.60 -21.96 -3.43
N MET A 102 20.71 -20.96 -2.56
CA MET A 102 19.57 -20.13 -2.14
C MET A 102 19.24 -19.01 -3.12
N ASP A 103 20.12 -18.67 -4.08
CA ASP A 103 19.97 -17.51 -4.98
C ASP A 103 19.63 -16.21 -4.21
N LEU A 104 20.52 -15.83 -3.27
CA LEU A 104 20.35 -14.64 -2.45
C LEU A 104 20.25 -13.38 -3.30
N ARG A 105 21.02 -13.29 -4.39
CA ARG A 105 20.92 -12.19 -5.36
C ARG A 105 19.54 -12.16 -6.03
N GLY A 106 19.00 -13.31 -6.42
CA GLY A 106 17.65 -13.42 -6.97
C GLY A 106 16.57 -12.98 -5.98
N MET A 107 16.68 -13.40 -4.72
CA MET A 107 15.78 -12.95 -3.67
C MET A 107 15.83 -11.43 -3.45
N VAL A 108 17.03 -10.83 -3.40
CA VAL A 108 17.20 -9.38 -3.28
C VAL A 108 16.61 -8.65 -4.49
N ARG A 109 16.79 -9.19 -5.70
CA ARG A 109 16.21 -8.62 -6.92
C ARG A 109 14.68 -8.63 -6.88
N ASP A 110 14.07 -9.73 -6.47
CA ASP A 110 12.62 -9.86 -6.40
C ASP A 110 12.05 -8.95 -5.31
N PHE A 111 12.75 -8.83 -4.17
CA PHE A 111 12.43 -7.86 -3.13
C PHE A 111 12.50 -6.42 -3.63
N ALA A 112 13.57 -6.05 -4.33
CA ALA A 112 13.74 -4.74 -4.95
C ALA A 112 12.60 -4.42 -5.92
N LYS A 113 12.20 -5.38 -6.75
CA LYS A 113 11.07 -5.24 -7.67
C LYS A 113 9.75 -4.99 -6.92
N SER A 114 9.51 -5.73 -5.83
CA SER A 114 8.31 -5.54 -5.00
C SER A 114 8.30 -4.16 -4.34
N LEU A 115 9.42 -3.69 -3.78
CA LEU A 115 9.50 -2.36 -3.18
C LEU A 115 9.36 -1.23 -4.21
N ALA A 116 9.89 -1.41 -5.42
CA ALA A 116 9.72 -0.44 -6.50
C ALA A 116 8.24 -0.27 -6.88
N GLN A 117 7.44 -1.34 -6.82
CA GLN A 117 6.00 -1.26 -7.07
C GLN A 117 5.26 -0.49 -5.96
N GLU A 118 5.67 -0.65 -4.71
CA GLU A 118 5.11 0.08 -3.56
C GLU A 118 5.45 1.60 -3.60
N LEU A 119 6.55 1.97 -4.26
CA LEU A 119 6.99 3.35 -4.42
C LEU A 119 6.34 4.10 -5.59
N ASP A 120 5.50 3.45 -6.39
CA ASP A 120 4.73 4.10 -7.45
C ASP A 120 3.24 3.89 -7.24
N TYR A 121 2.60 4.89 -6.63
CA TYR A 121 1.17 4.85 -6.34
C TYR A 121 0.29 4.87 -7.60
N ARG A 122 0.83 5.15 -8.80
CA ARG A 122 0.07 4.97 -10.04
C ARG A 122 -0.23 3.50 -10.31
N ILE A 123 0.65 2.59 -9.88
CA ILE A 123 0.43 1.15 -9.99
C ILE A 123 -0.75 0.75 -9.10
N GLU A 124 -0.78 1.22 -7.85
CA GLU A 124 -1.87 0.99 -6.91
C GLU A 124 -3.19 1.58 -7.42
N SER A 125 -3.18 2.83 -7.89
CA SER A 125 -4.32 3.50 -8.53
C SER A 125 -4.92 2.69 -9.68
N ASN A 126 -4.07 2.25 -10.63
CA ASN A 126 -4.52 1.46 -11.79
C ASN A 126 -5.09 0.11 -11.38
N ASN A 127 -4.48 -0.53 -10.37
CA ASN A 127 -4.98 -1.78 -9.81
C ASN A 127 -6.36 -1.59 -9.17
N MET A 128 -6.55 -0.54 -8.36
CA MET A 128 -7.83 -0.21 -7.75
C MET A 128 -8.92 -0.01 -8.80
N GLU A 129 -8.66 0.74 -9.86
CA GLU A 129 -9.64 0.91 -10.93
C GLU A 129 -9.99 -0.40 -11.63
N ARG A 130 -8.99 -1.26 -11.87
CA ARG A 130 -9.23 -2.58 -12.44
C ARG A 130 -10.10 -3.43 -11.52
N PHE A 131 -9.83 -3.43 -10.22
CA PHE A 131 -10.64 -4.14 -9.25
C PHE A 131 -12.06 -3.58 -9.16
N ARG A 132 -12.22 -2.25 -9.14
CA ARG A 132 -13.54 -1.60 -9.14
C ARG A 132 -14.38 -2.01 -10.35
N ARG A 133 -13.77 -2.14 -11.54
CA ARG A 133 -14.46 -2.67 -12.74
C ARG A 133 -14.82 -4.15 -12.61
N ASN A 134 -13.89 -4.97 -12.10
CA ASN A 134 -14.11 -6.42 -11.97
C ASN A 134 -15.20 -6.77 -10.95
N PHE A 135 -15.36 -5.96 -9.91
CA PHE A 135 -16.32 -6.15 -8.83
C PHE A 135 -17.55 -5.22 -8.95
N ALA A 136 -17.73 -4.55 -10.09
CA ALA A 136 -18.86 -3.67 -10.30
C ALA A 136 -20.19 -4.44 -10.12
N GLY A 137 -21.02 -3.99 -9.18
CA GLY A 137 -22.30 -4.61 -8.86
C GLY A 137 -22.23 -5.82 -7.92
N HIS A 138 -21.05 -6.16 -7.38
CA HIS A 138 -20.95 -7.18 -6.34
C HIS A 138 -21.51 -6.63 -5.01
N PRO A 139 -22.49 -7.27 -4.36
CA PRO A 139 -23.19 -6.70 -3.20
C PRO A 139 -22.29 -6.59 -1.96
N ASP A 140 -21.28 -7.45 -1.83
CA ASP A 140 -20.44 -7.54 -0.63
C ASP A 140 -19.04 -6.91 -0.78
N VAL A 141 -18.73 -6.29 -1.92
CA VAL A 141 -17.38 -5.75 -2.19
C VAL A 141 -17.48 -4.31 -2.66
N HIS A 142 -16.87 -3.40 -1.91
CA HIS A 142 -16.71 -2.00 -2.27
C HIS A 142 -15.25 -1.68 -2.52
N ILE A 143 -14.92 -1.14 -3.68
CA ILE A 143 -13.57 -0.68 -4.01
C ILE A 143 -13.61 0.85 -4.10
N PRO A 144 -12.83 1.59 -3.27
CA PRO A 144 -12.84 3.04 -3.25
C PRO A 144 -12.59 3.66 -4.63
N GLU A 145 -13.28 4.76 -4.93
CA GLU A 145 -13.00 5.56 -6.12
C GLU A 145 -11.63 6.24 -6.01
N VAL A 146 -10.89 6.32 -7.13
CA VAL A 146 -9.60 7.03 -7.18
C VAL A 146 -9.79 8.38 -7.86
N PHE A 147 -9.31 9.44 -7.22
CA PHE A 147 -9.32 10.80 -7.75
C PHE A 147 -8.02 11.04 -8.51
N LYS A 148 -8.00 10.71 -9.80
CA LYS A 148 -6.80 10.76 -10.65
C LYS A 148 -6.15 12.14 -10.74
N ASP A 149 -6.97 13.20 -10.83
CA ASP A 149 -6.46 14.57 -10.92
C ASP A 149 -5.75 15.03 -9.64
N LEU A 150 -5.98 14.33 -8.53
CA LEU A 150 -5.34 14.55 -7.24
C LEU A 150 -4.40 13.40 -6.86
N SER A 151 -3.95 12.61 -7.85
CA SER A 151 -3.06 11.47 -7.64
C SER A 151 -1.82 11.55 -8.54
N THR A 152 -0.67 11.18 -7.98
CA THR A 152 0.64 11.18 -8.63
C THR A 152 1.39 9.88 -8.30
N GLU A 153 2.67 9.80 -8.67
CA GLU A 153 3.55 8.70 -8.23
C GLU A 153 3.67 8.61 -6.69
N GLN A 154 3.53 9.74 -5.98
CA GLN A 154 3.83 9.84 -4.55
C GLN A 154 2.65 10.25 -3.67
N VAL A 155 1.51 10.57 -4.28
CA VAL A 155 0.26 10.92 -3.59
C VAL A 155 -0.87 10.12 -4.23
N LEU A 156 -1.64 9.39 -3.45
CA LEU A 156 -2.83 8.68 -3.91
C LEU A 156 -4.05 9.22 -3.17
N THR A 157 -4.98 9.82 -3.92
CA THR A 157 -6.23 10.32 -3.37
C THR A 157 -7.37 9.37 -3.74
N MET A 158 -8.09 8.89 -2.74
CA MET A 158 -9.19 7.95 -2.92
C MET A 158 -10.37 8.22 -2.00
N GLU A 159 -11.54 7.69 -2.34
CA GLU A 159 -12.77 7.76 -1.55
C GLU A 159 -12.52 7.29 -0.10
N PHE A 160 -13.02 8.07 0.87
CA PHE A 160 -13.00 7.64 2.26
C PHE A 160 -14.08 6.59 2.48
N VAL A 161 -13.68 5.41 2.96
CA VAL A 161 -14.60 4.29 3.27
C VAL A 161 -14.59 4.03 4.77
N GLU A 162 -15.77 4.09 5.38
CA GLU A 162 -15.96 3.69 6.78
C GLU A 162 -16.08 2.18 6.89
N GLY A 163 -15.24 1.58 7.74
CA GLY A 163 -15.25 0.15 7.95
C GLY A 163 -14.60 -0.25 9.27
N LYS A 164 -14.90 -1.47 9.72
CA LYS A 164 -14.18 -2.10 10.83
C LYS A 164 -13.01 -2.89 10.29
N LYS A 165 -11.82 -2.69 10.86
CA LYS A 165 -10.64 -3.49 10.52
C LYS A 165 -10.94 -4.97 10.70
N PHE A 166 -10.52 -5.77 9.72
CA PHE A 166 -10.78 -7.20 9.69
C PHE A 166 -10.34 -7.95 10.95
N ASP A 167 -9.16 -7.62 11.48
CA ASP A 167 -8.62 -8.23 12.70
C ASP A 167 -9.57 -8.06 13.89
N ARG A 168 -10.22 -6.90 14.02
CA ARG A 168 -11.21 -6.63 15.07
C ARG A 168 -12.47 -7.47 14.88
N VAL A 169 -12.89 -7.69 13.64
CA VAL A 169 -14.05 -8.52 13.31
C VAL A 169 -13.80 -9.99 13.68
N ILE A 170 -12.57 -10.49 13.45
CA ILE A 170 -12.15 -11.82 13.87
C ILE A 170 -12.11 -11.93 15.41
N GLU A 171 -11.48 -10.96 16.09
CA GLU A 171 -11.40 -10.91 17.56
C GLU A 171 -12.80 -10.90 18.21
N GLU A 172 -13.76 -10.21 17.60
CA GLU A 172 -15.15 -10.13 18.07
C GLU A 172 -15.98 -11.40 17.76
N GLY A 173 -15.40 -12.43 17.15
CA GLY A 173 -16.09 -13.68 16.80
C GLY A 173 -17.19 -13.52 15.74
N ARG A 174 -17.20 -12.37 15.03
CA ARG A 174 -18.16 -12.04 13.97
C ARG A 174 -17.61 -12.36 12.58
N ALA A 175 -16.83 -13.42 12.46
CA ALA A 175 -16.42 -13.91 11.14
C ALA A 175 -17.69 -14.28 10.34
N PRO A 176 -17.84 -13.81 9.08
CA PRO A 176 -18.89 -14.21 8.18
C PRO A 176 -19.09 -15.73 8.19
N THR A 177 -20.33 -16.17 8.36
CA THR A 177 -20.71 -17.59 8.45
C THR A 177 -20.50 -18.36 7.14
N SER A 178 -20.26 -17.68 6.02
CA SER A 178 -19.84 -18.31 4.75
C SER A 178 -18.76 -17.51 4.04
N TRP A 179 -17.51 -17.87 4.24
CA TRP A 179 -16.37 -17.38 3.44
C TRP A 179 -16.21 -18.11 2.11
N SER A 180 -16.85 -19.27 1.97
CA SER A 180 -16.87 -20.04 0.73
C SER A 180 -17.41 -19.20 -0.42
N SER A 181 -18.50 -18.45 -0.27
CA SER A 181 -19.06 -17.64 -1.35
C SER A 181 -18.18 -16.47 -1.83
N VAL A 182 -17.35 -15.90 -0.94
CA VAL A 182 -16.52 -14.72 -1.24
C VAL A 182 -15.13 -15.10 -1.78
N ILE A 183 -14.54 -16.20 -1.29
CA ILE A 183 -13.19 -16.63 -1.70
C ILE A 183 -13.24 -17.76 -2.76
N SER A 184 -14.30 -18.60 -2.78
CA SER A 184 -14.35 -19.76 -3.67
C SER A 184 -14.80 -19.47 -5.10
N THR A 185 -15.19 -18.23 -5.44
CA THR A 185 -15.65 -17.88 -6.79
C THR A 185 -14.56 -17.34 -7.73
N SER A 186 -13.28 -17.31 -7.34
CA SER A 186 -12.19 -17.24 -8.34
C SER A 186 -10.78 -17.52 -7.79
N PRO A 187 -10.34 -18.79 -7.82
CA PRO A 187 -8.97 -19.10 -8.22
C PRO A 187 -8.88 -19.20 -9.76
N THR A 188 -9.98 -19.59 -10.41
CA THR A 188 -9.98 -20.04 -11.81
C THR A 188 -10.22 -18.94 -12.85
N ARG A 189 -10.80 -17.77 -12.51
CA ARG A 189 -10.98 -16.68 -13.49
C ARG A 189 -9.85 -15.66 -13.53
N CYS A 190 -9.01 -15.59 -12.49
CA CYS A 190 -7.86 -14.67 -12.47
C CYS A 190 -6.68 -15.20 -13.30
N CYS A 191 -6.54 -16.52 -13.45
CA CYS A 191 -5.39 -17.15 -14.13
C CYS A 191 -5.60 -17.46 -15.63
N SER A 192 -6.81 -17.34 -16.19
CA SER A 192 -7.10 -17.91 -17.53
C SER A 192 -7.08 -16.92 -18.70
N SER A 193 -6.75 -15.63 -18.52
CA SER A 193 -6.82 -14.65 -19.64
C SER A 193 -5.50 -13.97 -20.04
N THR A 194 -4.37 -14.24 -19.39
CA THR A 194 -3.07 -13.72 -19.86
C THR A 194 -1.94 -14.61 -19.34
N GLY A 195 -1.19 -15.22 -20.27
CA GLY A 195 -0.06 -16.11 -19.99
C GLY A 195 1.17 -15.38 -19.44
N SER A 196 1.08 -14.86 -18.21
CA SER A 196 2.22 -14.39 -17.43
C SER A 196 1.95 -14.63 -15.95
N PHE A 197 2.47 -15.76 -15.46
CA PHE A 197 2.52 -16.12 -14.05
C PHE A 197 3.44 -15.13 -13.31
N THR A 198 2.88 -14.22 -12.52
CA THR A 198 3.49 -13.63 -11.30
C THR A 198 2.59 -12.49 -10.79
N ALA A 199 1.52 -12.82 -10.07
CA ALA A 199 0.83 -11.87 -9.22
C ALA A 199 0.43 -12.59 -7.94
N THR A 200 1.29 -12.48 -6.92
CA THR A 200 1.03 -12.97 -5.57
C THR A 200 -0.12 -12.14 -4.99
N CYS A 201 -1.32 -12.71 -4.94
CA CYS A 201 -2.48 -12.09 -4.32
C CYS A 201 -2.33 -12.20 -2.80
N THR A 202 -1.60 -11.26 -2.18
CA THR A 202 -1.40 -11.24 -0.74
C THR A 202 -2.67 -10.73 -0.04
N ARG A 203 -3.07 -11.39 1.06
CA ARG A 203 -4.23 -11.15 1.92
C ARG A 203 -4.45 -9.71 2.47
N ALA A 204 -3.59 -8.76 2.13
CA ALA A 204 -3.46 -7.49 2.85
C ALA A 204 -4.36 -6.36 2.33
N THR A 205 -5.12 -6.57 1.24
CA THR A 205 -5.84 -5.47 0.55
C THR A 205 -7.37 -5.56 0.66
N CYS A 206 -7.92 -6.50 1.43
CA CYS A 206 -9.33 -6.46 1.80
C CYS A 206 -9.51 -5.51 3.00
N CYS A 207 -9.81 -4.26 2.71
CA CYS A 207 -10.64 -3.44 3.60
C CYS A 207 -12.09 -3.91 3.53
#